data_AF-A0A8J7N769-F1
#
_entry.id   AF-A0A8J7N769-F1
#
_cell.length_a   1.000
_cell.length_b   1.000
_cell.length_c   1.000
_cell.angle_alpha   90.00
_cell.angle_beta   90.00
_cell.angle_gamma   90.00
#
_symmetry.space_group_name_H-M   'P 1'
#
loop_
_entity.id
_entity.type
_entity.pdbx_description
1 polymer ?
#
loop_
_entity_poly.entity_id
_entity_poly.type
_entity_poly.pdbx_seq_one_letter_code
_entity_poly.pdbx_strand_id
1 'polypeptide(L)'
;MSDQVALARRAAERDIYRLADLHAAITNHVGAVLAMAGALRPHGLAYLPLGGLVGLHRPRLRVVDKGSRMVSDARWIPLPPVARRAIAVWRQETEALIDPGRGIGLLNPAFAARARAALDGAAPPLIGLTSIFAAPTDLRAVEFWETAGTPAGAPRNWARHFLRRELMEAGLSGAMIDGFLGHGGAPSDPLRPTSGASLQDSDALAAALEAICAPLCCIPQKEIP
;
A
#
# COMPACT_ATOMS: atom_id res chain seq x y z
N MET A 1 21.22 42.48 -4.56
CA MET A 1 20.77 41.48 -5.54
C MET A 1 21.19 40.05 -5.18
N SER A 2 22.46 39.80 -4.82
CA SER A 2 22.95 38.46 -4.43
C SER A 2 22.22 37.84 -3.21
N ASP A 3 21.91 38.62 -2.17
CA ASP A 3 21.23 38.12 -0.97
C ASP A 3 19.76 37.73 -1.19
N GLN A 4 19.03 38.46 -2.05
CA GLN A 4 17.63 38.13 -2.37
C GLN A 4 17.52 36.85 -3.19
N VAL A 5 18.49 36.60 -4.09
CA VAL A 5 18.58 35.34 -4.85
C VAL A 5 18.93 34.17 -3.92
N ALA A 6 19.83 34.37 -2.95
CA ALA A 6 20.16 33.35 -1.97
C ALA A 6 18.99 33.04 -1.02
N LEU A 7 18.22 34.04 -0.58
CA LEU A 7 17.00 33.87 0.22
C LEU A 7 15.89 33.16 -0.55
N ALA A 8 15.64 33.55 -1.80
CA ALA A 8 14.66 32.90 -2.67
C ALA A 8 15.05 31.43 -2.94
N ARG A 9 16.34 31.17 -3.16
CA ARG A 9 16.87 29.81 -3.32
C ARG A 9 16.69 28.97 -2.05
N ARG A 10 17.00 29.51 -0.87
CA ARG A 10 16.78 28.81 0.42
C ARG A 10 15.29 28.54 0.70
N ALA A 11 14.41 29.48 0.34
CA ALA A 11 12.97 29.30 0.49
C ALA A 11 12.45 28.19 -0.45
N ALA A 12 12.87 28.22 -1.72
CA ALA A 12 12.56 27.16 -2.69
C ALA A 12 13.11 25.80 -2.22
N GLU A 13 14.37 25.74 -1.78
CA GLU A 13 14.96 24.51 -1.20
C GLU A 13 14.16 24.00 0.00
N ARG A 14 13.67 24.88 0.88
CA ARG A 14 12.85 24.49 2.04
C ARG A 14 11.50 23.89 1.64
N ASP A 15 10.81 24.48 0.66
CA ASP A 15 9.52 23.97 0.18
C ASP A 15 9.68 22.65 -0.57
N ILE A 16 10.82 22.48 -1.25
CA ILE A 16 11.23 21.24 -1.89
C ILE A 16 11.41 20.08 -0.89
N TYR A 17 12.11 20.31 0.23
CA TYR A 17 12.29 19.27 1.25
C TYR A 17 10.95 18.91 1.93
N ARG A 18 10.11 19.91 2.20
CA ARG A 18 8.77 19.68 2.76
C ARG A 18 7.90 18.80 1.88
N LEU A 19 8.03 18.92 0.56
CA LEU A 19 7.29 18.09 -0.38
C LEU A 19 7.75 16.63 -0.33
N ALA A 20 9.07 16.38 -0.29
CA ALA A 20 9.62 15.04 -0.16
C ALA A 20 9.21 14.39 1.18
N ASP A 21 9.22 15.16 2.27
CA ASP A 21 8.76 14.71 3.58
C ASP A 21 7.26 14.38 3.59
N LEU A 22 6.43 15.21 2.96
CA LEU A 22 5.00 14.96 2.82
C LEU A 22 4.73 13.69 1.99
N HIS A 23 5.41 13.54 0.86
CA HIS A 23 5.33 12.33 0.02
C HIS A 23 5.72 11.08 0.82
N ALA A 24 6.80 11.15 1.60
CA ALA A 24 7.23 10.07 2.46
C ALA A 24 6.19 9.74 3.54
N ALA A 25 5.60 10.75 4.19
CA ALA A 25 4.56 10.55 5.19
C ALA A 25 3.30 9.88 4.61
N ILE A 26 2.85 10.33 3.44
CA ILE A 26 1.70 9.73 2.73
C ILE A 26 2.03 8.31 2.28
N THR A 27 3.20 8.09 1.69
CA THR A 27 3.67 6.78 1.25
C THR A 27 3.75 5.79 2.41
N ASN A 28 4.28 6.22 3.55
CA ASN A 28 4.38 5.38 4.75
C ASN A 28 3.00 5.03 5.31
N HIS A 29 2.11 6.01 5.40
CA HIS A 29 0.76 5.76 5.89
C HIS A 29 -0.03 4.82 4.96
N VAL A 30 -0.05 5.11 3.66
CA VAL A 30 -0.72 4.29 2.66
C VAL A 30 -0.11 2.90 2.64
N GLY A 31 1.22 2.80 2.70
CA GLY A 31 1.94 1.54 2.83
C GLY A 31 1.49 0.73 4.04
N ALA A 32 1.30 1.36 5.20
CA ALA A 32 0.85 0.68 6.42
C ALA A 32 -0.56 0.13 6.28
N VAL A 33 -1.50 0.95 5.83
CA VAL A 33 -2.89 0.52 5.60
C VAL A 33 -2.93 -0.63 4.60
N LEU A 34 -2.21 -0.50 3.48
CA LEU A 34 -2.23 -1.48 2.42
C LEU A 34 -1.52 -2.79 2.81
N ALA A 35 -0.38 -2.72 3.49
CA ALA A 35 0.35 -3.89 3.96
C ALA A 35 -0.45 -4.69 4.98
N MET A 36 -1.18 -4.00 5.87
CA MET A 36 -2.11 -4.61 6.81
C MET A 36 -3.33 -5.21 6.08
N ALA A 37 -4.05 -4.43 5.28
CA ALA A 37 -5.24 -4.91 4.57
C ALA A 37 -4.93 -6.07 3.61
N GLY A 38 -3.73 -6.11 3.03
CA GLY A 38 -3.30 -7.18 2.14
C GLY A 38 -2.58 -8.36 2.79
N ALA A 39 -2.32 -8.28 4.09
CA ALA A 39 -1.48 -9.23 4.83
C ALA A 39 -0.19 -9.56 4.06
N LEU A 40 0.54 -8.55 3.59
CA LEU A 40 1.74 -8.78 2.78
C LEU A 40 2.88 -9.35 3.63
N ARG A 41 3.68 -10.23 3.04
CA ARG A 41 4.88 -10.76 3.69
C ARG A 41 5.99 -9.69 3.71
N PRO A 42 6.87 -9.68 4.72
CA PRO A 42 7.93 -8.67 4.90
C PRO A 42 9.15 -8.93 3.99
N HIS A 43 8.93 -9.19 2.70
CA HIS A 43 9.99 -9.43 1.73
C HIS A 43 9.65 -8.85 0.35
N GLY A 44 10.66 -8.57 -0.47
CA GLY A 44 10.43 -8.03 -1.80
C GLY A 44 9.99 -6.57 -1.77
N LEU A 45 9.00 -6.23 -2.59
CA LEU A 45 8.39 -4.90 -2.65
C LEU A 45 7.46 -4.69 -1.44
N ALA A 46 7.41 -3.46 -0.92
CA ALA A 46 6.48 -3.11 0.15
C ALA A 46 5.01 -3.23 -0.28
N TYR A 47 4.73 -3.02 -1.57
CA TYR A 47 3.42 -3.32 -2.15
C TYR A 47 3.55 -3.76 -3.62
N LEU A 48 2.57 -4.52 -4.10
CA LEU A 48 2.52 -4.99 -5.49
C LEU A 48 1.91 -3.91 -6.42
N PRO A 49 2.20 -3.95 -7.73
CA PRO A 49 1.52 -3.10 -8.71
C PRO A 49 0.00 -3.23 -8.63
N LEU A 50 -0.71 -2.10 -8.77
CA LEU A 50 -2.17 -2.06 -8.65
C LEU A 50 -2.91 -2.51 -9.92
N GLY A 51 -2.21 -2.92 -10.99
CA GLY A 51 -2.84 -3.40 -12.23
C GLY A 51 -3.65 -4.69 -12.04
N GLY A 52 -3.45 -5.42 -10.94
CA GLY A 52 -4.26 -6.57 -10.54
C GLY A 52 -5.55 -6.22 -9.79
N LEU A 53 -5.93 -4.94 -9.70
CA LEU A 53 -7.17 -4.49 -9.07
C LEU A 53 -8.36 -4.70 -10.00
N VAL A 54 -9.39 -5.43 -9.54
CA VAL A 54 -10.60 -5.73 -10.30
C VAL A 54 -11.87 -5.52 -9.49
N GLY A 55 -13.00 -5.31 -10.16
CA GLY A 55 -14.34 -5.26 -9.56
C GLY A 55 -14.75 -3.86 -9.07
N LEU A 56 -15.89 -3.36 -9.56
CA LEU A 56 -16.42 -2.03 -9.19
C LEU A 56 -17.12 -2.04 -7.82
N HIS A 57 -17.98 -3.01 -7.58
CA HIS A 57 -18.77 -3.10 -6.34
C HIS A 57 -18.07 -3.87 -5.22
N ARG A 58 -17.24 -4.85 -5.59
CA ARG A 58 -16.45 -5.68 -4.68
C ARG A 58 -14.99 -5.67 -5.16
N PRO A 59 -14.26 -4.57 -4.92
CA PRO A 59 -12.90 -4.45 -5.38
C PRO A 59 -12.01 -5.50 -4.74
N ARG A 60 -11.20 -6.16 -5.56
CA ARG A 60 -10.25 -7.20 -5.15
C ARG A 60 -8.90 -6.94 -5.78
N LEU A 61 -7.84 -7.21 -5.04
CA LEU A 61 -6.48 -7.16 -5.55
C LEU A 61 -5.96 -8.59 -5.70
N ARG A 62 -5.35 -8.89 -6.85
CA ARG A 62 -4.56 -10.10 -6.99
C ARG A 62 -3.21 -9.93 -6.31
N VAL A 63 -2.95 -10.73 -5.28
CA VAL A 63 -1.64 -10.82 -4.65
C VAL A 63 -0.97 -12.09 -5.15
N VAL A 64 0.25 -11.95 -5.66
CA VAL A 64 1.12 -13.07 -6.02
C VAL A 64 2.37 -12.93 -5.17
N ASP A 65 2.65 -13.94 -4.39
CA ASP A 65 3.82 -13.99 -3.53
C ASP A 65 4.83 -14.99 -4.17
N LYS A 66 6.04 -15.11 -3.61
CA LYS A 66 7.10 -15.96 -4.14
C LYS A 66 6.62 -17.42 -4.10
N GLY A 67 6.01 -17.86 -5.19
CA GLY A 67 5.55 -19.23 -5.36
C GLY A 67 6.64 -20.21 -4.93
N SER A 68 6.34 -21.02 -3.91
CA SER A 68 7.14 -22.21 -3.66
C SER A 68 6.97 -23.13 -4.88
N ARG A 69 8.02 -23.85 -5.29
CA ARG A 69 8.05 -24.65 -6.54
C ARG A 69 6.95 -25.72 -6.65
N MET A 70 6.15 -25.95 -5.60
CA MET A 70 5.12 -26.98 -5.56
C MET A 70 3.68 -26.45 -5.45
N VAL A 71 3.45 -25.21 -4.98
CA VAL A 71 2.10 -24.65 -4.84
C VAL A 71 2.12 -23.13 -5.00
N SER A 72 1.21 -22.62 -5.84
CA SER A 72 0.93 -21.18 -5.98
C SER A 72 0.26 -20.64 -4.72
N ASP A 73 0.79 -19.55 -4.17
CA ASP A 73 0.20 -18.76 -3.08
C ASP A 73 -0.53 -17.50 -3.58
N ALA A 74 -0.77 -17.44 -4.89
CA ALA A 74 -1.55 -16.39 -5.52
C ALA A 74 -3.01 -16.43 -5.06
N ARG A 75 -3.54 -15.26 -4.70
CA ARG A 75 -4.89 -15.15 -4.14
C ARG A 75 -5.52 -13.82 -4.49
N TRP A 76 -6.85 -13.80 -4.49
CA TRP A 76 -7.63 -12.58 -4.58
C TRP A 76 -8.01 -12.15 -3.17
N ILE A 77 -7.51 -10.99 -2.75
CA ILE A 77 -7.88 -10.40 -1.47
C ILE A 77 -8.97 -9.34 -1.68
N PRO A 78 -10.01 -9.28 -0.84
CA PRO A 78 -10.93 -8.16 -0.85
C PRO A 78 -10.21 -6.89 -0.39
N LEU A 79 -10.55 -5.75 -0.99
CA LEU A 79 -10.07 -4.46 -0.53
C LEU A 79 -11.14 -3.79 0.35
N PRO A 80 -10.89 -3.67 1.67
CA PRO A 80 -11.80 -2.97 2.57
C PRO A 80 -11.88 -1.47 2.20
N PRO A 81 -12.97 -0.77 2.54
CA PRO A 81 -13.14 0.67 2.31
C PRO A 81 -11.92 1.52 2.69
N VAL A 82 -11.25 1.24 3.81
CA VAL A 82 -10.04 1.95 4.28
C VAL A 82 -8.87 1.82 3.32
N ALA A 83 -8.64 0.63 2.76
CA ALA A 83 -7.59 0.41 1.76
C ALA A 83 -7.92 1.16 0.46
N ARG A 84 -9.21 1.21 0.08
CA ARG A 84 -9.65 2.00 -1.08
C ARG A 84 -9.42 3.49 -0.88
N ARG A 85 -9.72 4.02 0.32
CA ARG A 85 -9.44 5.41 0.68
C ARG A 85 -7.94 5.71 0.63
N ALA A 86 -7.11 4.82 1.17
CA ALA A 86 -5.65 4.97 1.12
C ALA A 86 -5.12 4.99 -0.33
N ILE A 87 -5.61 4.10 -1.20
CA ILE A 87 -5.28 4.11 -2.64
C ILE A 87 -5.72 5.43 -3.29
N ALA A 88 -6.90 5.94 -2.95
CA ALA A 88 -7.40 7.20 -3.50
C ALA A 88 -6.53 8.40 -3.07
N VAL A 89 -6.14 8.47 -1.80
CA VAL A 89 -5.23 9.52 -1.28
C VAL A 89 -3.88 9.46 -2.00
N TRP A 90 -3.31 8.26 -2.13
CA TRP A 90 -2.05 8.07 -2.87
C TRP A 90 -2.19 8.50 -4.33
N ARG A 91 -3.26 8.10 -5.02
CA ARG A 91 -3.51 8.51 -6.42
C ARG A 91 -3.57 10.02 -6.55
N GLN A 92 -4.38 10.68 -5.71
CA GLN A 92 -4.55 12.13 -5.73
C GLN A 92 -3.21 12.84 -5.52
N GLU A 93 -2.43 12.41 -4.53
CA GLU A 93 -1.13 13.00 -4.25
C GLU A 93 -0.12 12.77 -5.39
N THR A 94 -0.04 11.55 -5.91
CA THR A 94 0.88 11.21 -6.99
C THR A 94 0.53 11.95 -8.28
N GLU A 95 -0.77 12.10 -8.59
CA GLU A 95 -1.27 12.94 -9.68
C GLU A 95 -0.89 14.41 -9.49
N ALA A 96 -1.03 14.96 -8.28
CA ALA A 96 -0.62 16.33 -7.97
C ALA A 96 0.90 16.53 -8.13
N LEU A 97 1.72 15.57 -7.72
CA LEU A 97 3.18 15.63 -7.85
C LEU A 97 3.67 15.58 -9.30
N ILE A 98 2.93 14.95 -10.21
CA ILE A 98 3.29 14.89 -11.63
C ILE A 98 2.57 15.94 -12.49
N ASP A 99 1.70 16.75 -11.89
CA ASP A 99 1.01 17.82 -12.58
C ASP A 99 2.04 18.85 -13.13
N PRO A 100 2.03 19.15 -14.43
CA PRO A 100 3.00 20.07 -15.02
C PRO A 100 2.91 21.52 -14.51
N GLY A 101 1.78 21.94 -13.94
CA GLY A 101 1.56 23.32 -13.49
C GLY A 101 1.87 23.54 -12.01
N ARG A 102 1.89 22.48 -11.20
CA ARG A 102 1.97 22.58 -9.72
C ARG A 102 2.88 21.55 -9.06
N GLY A 103 3.20 20.46 -9.75
CA GLY A 103 3.99 19.35 -9.23
C GLY A 103 5.49 19.47 -9.53
N ILE A 104 6.23 18.44 -9.13
CA ILE A 104 7.66 18.29 -9.39
C ILE A 104 7.95 17.56 -10.70
N GLY A 105 6.93 17.13 -11.44
CA GLY A 105 7.12 16.33 -12.65
C GLY A 105 8.03 16.99 -13.71
N LEU A 106 8.03 18.32 -13.79
CA LEU A 106 8.96 19.07 -14.66
C LEU A 106 10.41 19.05 -14.15
N LEU A 107 10.60 19.10 -12.83
CA LEU A 107 11.90 19.10 -12.18
C LEU A 107 12.50 17.69 -12.08
N ASN A 108 11.65 16.67 -12.10
CA ASN A 108 12.04 15.27 -12.04
C ASN A 108 11.24 14.42 -13.04
N PRO A 109 11.68 14.40 -14.31
CA PRO A 109 11.06 13.57 -15.34
C PRO A 109 11.10 12.07 -15.02
N ALA A 110 12.12 11.61 -14.28
CA ALA A 110 12.23 10.21 -13.87
C ALA A 110 11.14 9.84 -12.86
N PHE A 111 10.88 10.70 -11.87
CA PHE A 111 9.74 10.55 -10.97
C PHE A 111 8.42 10.57 -11.74
N ALA A 112 8.22 11.54 -12.63
CA ALA A 112 6.98 11.63 -13.42
C ALA A 112 6.69 10.36 -14.23
N ALA A 113 7.70 9.80 -14.89
CA ALA A 113 7.58 8.54 -15.62
C ALA A 113 7.26 7.36 -14.69
N ARG A 114 7.95 7.26 -13.56
CA ARG A 114 7.75 6.19 -12.57
C ARG A 114 6.37 6.25 -11.91
N ALA A 115 5.89 7.45 -11.61
CA ALA A 115 4.57 7.71 -11.03
C ALA A 115 3.45 7.40 -12.03
N ARG A 116 3.58 7.78 -13.30
CA ARG A 116 2.63 7.39 -14.35
C ARG A 116 2.52 5.87 -14.48
N ALA A 117 3.66 5.18 -14.55
CA ALA A 117 3.68 3.71 -14.58
C ALA A 117 3.00 3.09 -13.34
N ALA A 118 3.11 3.72 -12.17
CA ALA A 118 2.41 3.28 -10.97
C ALA A 118 0.89 3.50 -11.04
N LEU A 119 0.46 4.68 -11.48
CA LEU A 119 -0.95 5.06 -11.66
C LEU A 119 -1.66 4.16 -12.68
N ASP A 120 -0.94 3.75 -13.73
CA ASP A 120 -1.38 2.80 -14.75
C ASP A 120 -1.36 1.34 -14.25
N GLY A 121 -0.83 1.10 -13.04
CA GLY A 121 -0.76 -0.23 -12.43
C GLY A 121 0.36 -1.12 -12.99
N ALA A 122 1.25 -0.59 -13.83
CA ALA A 122 2.38 -1.29 -14.42
C ALA A 122 3.59 -1.38 -13.47
N ALA A 123 3.65 -0.50 -12.46
CA ALA A 123 4.72 -0.45 -11.47
C ALA A 123 4.16 -0.35 -10.03
N PRO A 124 4.97 -0.66 -8.99
CA PRO A 124 4.55 -0.57 -7.60
C PRO A 124 4.10 0.85 -7.20
N PRO A 125 3.09 1.00 -6.31
CA PRO A 125 2.58 2.32 -5.95
C PRO A 125 3.47 3.08 -4.96
N LEU A 126 4.17 2.37 -4.06
CA LEU A 126 4.97 3.01 -3.02
C LEU A 126 6.33 3.43 -3.59
N ILE A 127 6.45 4.72 -3.89
CA ILE A 127 7.63 5.33 -4.50
C ILE A 127 8.45 6.01 -3.40
N GLY A 128 9.73 5.69 -3.32
CA GLY A 128 10.68 6.39 -2.47
C GLY A 128 11.21 7.63 -3.18
N LEU A 129 11.25 8.76 -2.47
CA LEU A 129 11.83 10.00 -2.96
C LEU A 129 12.63 10.67 -1.83
N THR A 130 13.96 10.58 -1.88
CA THR A 130 14.85 11.17 -0.85
C THR A 130 15.10 12.67 -1.03
N SER A 131 14.89 13.17 -2.26
CA SER A 131 14.82 14.59 -2.60
C SER A 131 14.13 14.71 -3.96
N ILE A 132 13.62 15.89 -4.31
CA ILE A 132 12.91 16.04 -5.60
C ILE A 132 13.80 15.82 -6.81
N PHE A 133 15.13 15.88 -6.70
CA PHE A 133 16.05 15.63 -7.81
C PHE A 133 16.61 14.21 -7.82
N ALA A 134 16.35 13.43 -6.77
CA ALA A 134 16.79 12.06 -6.70
C ALA A 134 16.00 11.18 -7.67
N ALA A 135 16.64 10.13 -8.15
CA ALA A 135 15.93 9.08 -8.88
C ALA A 135 14.91 8.41 -7.93
N PRO A 136 13.67 8.17 -8.38
CA PRO A 136 12.69 7.46 -7.57
C PRO A 136 13.13 6.01 -7.35
N THR A 137 12.87 5.49 -6.16
CA THR A 137 13.15 4.08 -5.83
C THR A 137 11.85 3.33 -5.52
N ASP A 138 11.88 2.01 -5.67
CA ASP A 138 10.79 1.16 -5.20
C ASP A 138 10.96 0.90 -3.72
N LEU A 139 9.95 1.21 -2.91
CA LEU A 139 10.02 0.93 -1.48
C LEU A 139 10.04 -0.58 -1.23
N ARG A 140 11.05 -1.06 -0.51
CA ARG A 140 11.19 -2.47 -0.15
C ARG A 140 10.43 -2.77 1.14
N ALA A 141 9.89 -3.98 1.25
CA ALA A 141 9.12 -4.37 2.43
C ALA A 141 9.94 -4.26 3.73
N VAL A 142 11.24 -4.57 3.68
CA VAL A 142 12.14 -4.46 4.83
C VAL A 142 12.26 -3.01 5.29
N GLU A 143 12.59 -2.11 4.36
CA GLU A 143 12.72 -0.66 4.63
C GLU A 143 11.42 -0.08 5.17
N PHE A 144 10.28 -0.49 4.59
CA PHE A 144 8.97 -0.07 5.03
C PHE A 144 8.69 -0.49 6.48
N TRP A 145 8.91 -1.76 6.85
CA TRP A 145 8.63 -2.26 8.20
C TRP A 145 9.64 -1.78 9.25
N GLU A 146 10.87 -1.47 8.85
CA GLU A 146 11.84 -0.79 9.71
C GLU A 146 11.39 0.65 10.02
N THR A 147 10.92 1.37 9.00
CA THR A 147 10.47 2.77 9.13
C THR A 147 9.12 2.89 9.85
N ALA A 148 8.18 1.98 9.58
CA ALA A 148 6.86 1.96 10.20
C ALA A 148 6.89 1.64 11.71
N GLY A 149 8.03 1.15 12.21
CA GLY A 149 8.19 0.75 13.61
C GLY A 149 7.61 -0.64 13.85
N THR A 150 8.46 -1.66 13.79
CA THR A 150 8.11 -2.99 14.30
C THR A 150 8.08 -2.94 15.83
N PRO A 151 7.01 -3.39 16.51
CA PRO A 151 6.98 -3.42 17.98
C PRO A 151 8.20 -4.16 18.54
N ALA A 152 8.76 -3.65 19.64
CA ALA A 152 9.97 -4.21 20.22
C ALA A 152 9.79 -5.71 20.54
N GLY A 153 10.73 -6.54 20.07
CA GLY A 153 10.70 -8.00 20.25
C GLY A 153 9.71 -8.75 19.33
N ALA A 154 8.96 -8.05 18.47
CA ALA A 154 8.06 -8.69 17.53
C ALA A 154 8.81 -9.28 16.32
N PRO A 155 8.37 -10.43 15.77
CA PRO A 155 9.00 -10.98 14.58
C PRO A 155 8.78 -10.06 13.37
N ARG A 156 9.64 -10.14 12.34
CA ARG A 156 9.47 -9.36 11.09
C ARG A 156 8.08 -9.52 10.44
N ASN A 157 7.41 -10.65 10.69
CA ASN A 157 6.08 -10.96 10.17
C ASN A 157 4.94 -10.66 11.17
N TRP A 158 5.19 -9.84 12.19
CA TRP A 158 4.24 -9.58 13.28
C TRP A 158 2.88 -9.11 12.78
N ALA A 159 2.84 -8.26 11.74
CA ALA A 159 1.62 -7.72 11.16
C ALA A 159 0.68 -8.84 10.67
N ARG A 160 1.22 -9.89 10.04
CA ARG A 160 0.44 -11.05 9.62
C ARG A 160 -0.04 -11.90 10.80
N HIS A 161 0.76 -12.03 11.86
CA HIS A 161 0.35 -12.73 13.07
C HIS A 161 -0.74 -11.99 13.84
N PHE A 162 -0.61 -10.66 13.95
CA PHE A 162 -1.63 -9.78 14.49
C PHE A 162 -2.94 -9.94 13.71
N LEU A 163 -2.91 -9.78 12.37
CA LEU A 163 -4.11 -9.95 11.54
C LEU A 163 -4.75 -11.32 11.72
N ARG A 164 -3.95 -12.40 11.76
CA ARG A 164 -4.48 -13.74 11.99
C ARG A 164 -5.28 -13.81 13.30
N ARG A 165 -4.73 -13.26 14.39
CA ARG A 165 -5.40 -13.22 15.70
C ARG A 165 -6.69 -12.41 15.63
N GLU A 166 -6.63 -11.19 15.11
CA GLU A 166 -7.81 -10.30 15.05
C GLU A 166 -8.93 -10.90 14.18
N LEU A 167 -8.59 -11.56 13.07
CA LEU A 167 -9.58 -12.23 12.22
C LEU A 167 -10.22 -13.43 12.93
N MET A 168 -9.47 -14.17 13.75
CA MET A 168 -10.02 -15.24 14.60
C MET A 168 -10.96 -14.67 15.67
N GLU A 169 -10.59 -13.57 16.32
CA GLU A 169 -11.43 -12.89 17.32
C GLU A 169 -12.71 -12.31 16.69
N ALA A 170 -12.65 -11.89 15.43
CA ALA A 170 -13.82 -11.51 14.63
C ALA A 170 -14.70 -12.69 14.18
N GLY A 171 -14.37 -13.93 14.56
CA GLY A 171 -15.18 -15.12 14.30
C GLY A 171 -15.03 -15.73 12.90
N LEU A 172 -13.99 -15.35 12.13
CA LEU A 172 -13.75 -15.96 10.82
C LEU A 172 -13.21 -17.39 10.96
N SER A 173 -13.58 -18.24 10.01
CA SER A 173 -13.11 -19.62 9.99
C SER A 173 -11.61 -19.70 9.66
N GLY A 174 -10.92 -20.69 10.23
CA GLY A 174 -9.51 -20.95 9.92
C GLY A 174 -9.24 -21.14 8.42
N ALA A 175 -10.16 -21.79 7.71
CA ALA A 175 -10.06 -21.96 6.25
C ALA A 175 -10.08 -20.62 5.49
N MET A 176 -10.95 -19.69 5.88
CA MET A 176 -11.03 -18.37 5.26
C MET A 176 -9.76 -17.56 5.53
N ILE A 177 -9.25 -17.63 6.76
CA ILE A 177 -8.02 -16.96 7.17
C ILE A 177 -6.80 -17.54 6.44
N ASP A 178 -6.68 -18.86 6.34
CA ASP A 178 -5.56 -19.51 5.65
C ASP A 178 -5.60 -19.26 4.13
N GLY A 179 -6.81 -19.18 3.54
CA GLY A 179 -7.01 -18.71 2.17
C GLY A 179 -6.56 -17.26 1.98
N PHE A 180 -6.98 -16.35 2.86
CA PHE A 180 -6.57 -14.95 2.85
C PHE A 180 -5.07 -14.75 3.07
N LEU A 181 -4.43 -15.57 3.89
CA LEU A 181 -3.00 -15.49 4.15
C LEU A 181 -2.15 -16.20 3.08
N GLY A 182 -2.76 -17.00 2.20
CA GLY A 182 -2.04 -17.77 1.19
C GLY A 182 -1.28 -18.97 1.77
N HIS A 183 -1.82 -19.60 2.82
CA HIS A 183 -1.30 -20.86 3.38
C HIS A 183 -1.95 -22.10 2.73
N GLY A 184 -3.01 -21.92 1.94
CA GLY A 184 -3.79 -23.03 1.37
C GLY A 184 -3.22 -23.57 0.06
N GLY A 185 -2.61 -24.75 0.10
CA GLY A 185 -2.31 -25.56 -1.08
C GLY A 185 -3.42 -26.54 -1.51
N ALA A 186 -4.70 -26.20 -1.33
CA ALA A 186 -5.83 -27.10 -1.61
C ALA A 186 -6.99 -26.37 -2.35
N PRO A 187 -7.84 -27.09 -3.11
CA PRO A 187 -8.38 -26.62 -4.39
C PRO A 187 -9.52 -25.61 -4.25
N SER A 188 -9.22 -24.40 -4.70
CA SER A 188 -9.89 -23.59 -5.74
C SER A 188 -11.24 -24.03 -6.33
N ASP A 189 -12.17 -24.57 -5.56
CA ASP A 189 -13.56 -24.65 -6.02
C ASP A 189 -14.31 -23.39 -5.56
N PRO A 190 -14.41 -22.34 -6.41
CA PRO A 190 -15.07 -21.09 -6.06
C PRO A 190 -16.58 -21.26 -5.79
N LEU A 191 -17.15 -22.44 -6.10
CA LEU A 191 -18.54 -22.77 -5.85
C LEU A 191 -18.77 -23.41 -4.48
N ARG A 192 -17.70 -23.79 -3.75
CA ARG A 192 -17.86 -24.27 -2.37
C ARG A 192 -18.11 -23.09 -1.43
N PRO A 193 -19.12 -23.19 -0.56
CA PRO A 193 -19.40 -22.16 0.45
C PRO A 193 -18.23 -21.84 1.37
N THR A 194 -17.30 -22.79 1.58
CA THR A 194 -16.13 -22.67 2.48
C THR A 194 -14.82 -22.44 1.74
N SER A 195 -14.86 -22.07 0.45
CA SER A 195 -13.66 -21.92 -0.39
C SER A 195 -12.81 -20.69 -0.04
N GLY A 196 -13.31 -19.79 0.80
CA GLY A 196 -12.72 -18.46 0.98
C GLY A 196 -12.85 -17.56 -0.26
N ALA A 197 -13.46 -18.08 -1.34
CA ALA A 197 -13.75 -17.37 -2.58
C ALA A 197 -15.25 -17.07 -2.75
N SER A 198 -16.11 -17.63 -1.88
CA SER A 198 -17.54 -17.36 -1.88
C SER A 198 -17.79 -15.85 -1.68
N LEU A 199 -18.89 -15.34 -2.23
CA LEU A 199 -19.22 -13.91 -2.12
C LEU A 199 -19.42 -13.50 -0.67
N GLN A 200 -20.03 -14.36 0.15
CA GLN A 200 -20.27 -14.10 1.57
C GLN A 200 -18.98 -14.10 2.39
N ASP A 201 -18.08 -15.05 2.16
CA ASP A 201 -16.77 -15.07 2.82
C ASP A 201 -15.97 -13.80 2.50
N SER A 202 -16.02 -13.37 1.24
CA SER A 202 -15.34 -12.15 0.81
C SER A 202 -15.92 -10.89 1.45
N ASP A 203 -17.24 -10.79 1.59
CA ASP A 203 -17.91 -9.65 2.20
C ASP A 203 -17.64 -9.62 3.71
N ALA A 204 -17.66 -10.79 4.38
CA ALA A 204 -17.31 -10.93 5.79
C ALA A 204 -15.84 -10.57 6.07
N LEU A 205 -14.92 -11.07 5.24
CA LEU A 205 -13.49 -10.74 5.32
C LEU A 205 -13.24 -9.25 5.08
N ALA A 206 -13.90 -8.64 4.08
CA ALA A 206 -13.79 -7.21 3.85
C ALA A 206 -14.27 -6.38 5.05
N ALA A 207 -15.37 -6.78 5.68
CA ALA A 207 -15.91 -6.12 6.87
C ALA A 207 -14.98 -6.24 8.08
N ALA A 208 -14.42 -7.44 8.33
CA ALA A 208 -13.46 -7.65 9.41
C ALA A 208 -12.17 -6.83 9.18
N LEU A 209 -11.64 -6.84 7.96
CA LEU A 209 -10.47 -6.03 7.61
C LEU A 209 -10.73 -4.52 7.76
N GLU A 210 -11.93 -4.04 7.41
CA GLU A 210 -12.31 -2.65 7.67
C GLU A 210 -12.27 -2.33 9.15
N ALA A 211 -12.89 -3.16 10.00
CA ALA A 211 -12.93 -2.93 11.44
C ALA A 211 -11.52 -2.89 12.05
N ILE A 212 -10.63 -3.79 11.62
CA ILE A 212 -9.25 -3.88 12.11
C ILE A 212 -8.40 -2.69 11.62
N CYS A 213 -8.56 -2.29 10.36
CA CYS A 213 -7.67 -1.30 9.72
C CYS A 213 -8.20 0.14 9.79
N ALA A 214 -9.50 0.37 10.05
CA ALA A 214 -10.07 1.71 10.14
C ALA A 214 -9.36 2.63 11.15
N PRO A 215 -8.89 2.17 12.33
CA PRO A 215 -8.10 2.99 13.26
C PRO A 215 -6.77 3.48 12.68
N LEU A 216 -6.24 2.84 11.64
CA LEU A 216 -5.02 3.26 10.97
C LEU A 216 -5.24 4.48 10.08
N CYS A 217 -6.48 4.86 9.76
CA CYS A 217 -6.84 5.86 8.75
C CYS A 217 -6.63 7.33 9.19
N CYS A 218 -5.85 7.57 10.25
CA CYS A 218 -5.55 8.89 10.80
C CYS A 218 -4.52 9.66 9.95
N ILE A 219 -4.86 10.05 8.72
CA ILE A 219 -4.31 11.27 8.13
C ILE A 219 -5.40 12.34 8.27
N PRO A 220 -5.15 13.48 8.94
CA PRO A 220 -6.06 14.60 8.87
C PRO A 220 -6.25 15.00 7.40
N GLN A 221 -7.47 14.88 6.87
CA GLN A 221 -7.83 15.24 5.48
C GLN A 221 -7.74 16.75 5.19
N LYS A 222 -7.28 17.57 6.16
CA LYS A 222 -7.05 19.00 5.99
C LYS A 222 -5.55 19.22 5.97
N GLU A 223 -5.08 19.94 4.97
CA GLU A 223 -3.67 20.29 4.70
C GLU A 223 -2.94 19.34 3.74
N ILE A 224 -3.54 19.07 2.58
CA ILE A 224 -2.75 19.00 1.34
C ILE A 224 -2.91 20.40 0.70
N PRO A 225 -1.86 21.25 0.70
CA PRO A 225 -1.92 22.58 0.09
C PRO A 225 -2.17 22.55 -1.42
#